data_AF-I1N9N2-F1
#
_entry.id   AF-I1N9N2-F1
#
_cell.length_a   1.000
_cell.length_b   1.000
_cell.length_c   1.000
_cell.angle_alpha   90.00
_cell.angle_beta   90.00
_cell.angle_gamma   90.00
#
_symmetry.space_group_name_H-M   'P 1'
#
loop_
_entity.id
_entity.type
_entity.pdbx_description
1 polymer ?
#
loop_
_entity_poly.entity_id
_entity_poly.type
_entity_poly.pdbx_seq_one_letter_code
_entity_poly.pdbx_strand_id
1 'polypeptide(L)'
;MALAGSVVELQASSVKKKTAVSRSWILLDHYGKGTVLDADKYAIMRLVQIHARDLRILDPLLSYPSTILGREKVIVLNLEHIKAIITADEVLLRDPTDDDVVPIVEELRRRLPKVSAAEQGQGEEEACAQDGEGGEENEFPFEIRALEVLFEAICSFLDARTRELETSAYPALDELTSKISSRNLDRVRKLKCAMTRLTIRVQKIRDELENLLDDDDDMADLYLSRKLAASSSPTSSSDAPYWLYGSPNTGSKRHKSSRASGTTVQRENDVEELEMLLEAYFMQIDGTLNKLATLREYIDDTEDYINIQLDNHRNQLIQV
;
A
#
# COMPACT_ATOMS: atom_id res chain seq x y z
N MET A 1 -35.31 -37.15 42.39
CA MET A 1 -36.10 -36.26 41.51
C MET A 1 -35.64 -34.82 41.77
N ALA A 2 -35.32 -34.12 40.68
CA ALA A 2 -35.07 -32.68 40.54
C ALA A 2 -33.94 -32.01 41.35
N LEU A 3 -32.80 -31.84 40.68
CA LEU A 3 -31.74 -30.87 40.98
C LEU A 3 -32.23 -29.45 40.62
N ALA A 4 -32.14 -28.51 41.55
CA ALA A 4 -32.42 -27.09 41.32
C ALA A 4 -31.17 -26.43 40.70
N GLY A 5 -31.24 -26.10 39.41
CA GLY A 5 -30.28 -25.26 38.71
C GLY A 5 -30.57 -23.79 38.96
N SER A 6 -29.62 -23.09 39.57
CA SER A 6 -29.59 -21.63 39.70
C SER A 6 -29.19 -21.02 38.35
N VAL A 7 -30.13 -20.41 37.65
CA VAL A 7 -29.86 -19.54 36.50
C VAL A 7 -29.46 -18.17 37.06
N VAL A 8 -28.17 -17.86 37.03
CA VAL A 8 -27.67 -16.51 37.29
C VAL A 8 -27.72 -15.74 35.99
N GLU A 9 -28.75 -14.92 35.86
CA GLU A 9 -28.95 -13.96 34.78
C GLU A 9 -27.94 -12.81 34.96
N LEU A 10 -26.81 -12.89 34.25
CA LEU A 10 -25.82 -11.81 34.21
C LEU A 10 -26.31 -10.72 33.26
N GLN A 11 -26.76 -9.62 33.89
CA GLN A 11 -27.23 -8.39 33.27
C GLN A 11 -26.24 -7.87 32.21
N ALA A 12 -26.77 -7.63 31.01
CA ALA A 12 -26.12 -6.85 29.97
C ALA A 12 -25.89 -5.41 30.49
N SER A 13 -24.64 -5.11 30.86
CA SER A 13 -24.25 -3.74 31.16
C SER A 13 -24.11 -2.96 29.86
N SER A 14 -25.00 -1.99 29.66
CA SER A 14 -24.98 -1.05 28.56
C SER A 14 -23.70 -0.21 28.60
N VAL A 15 -22.72 -0.57 27.77
CA VAL A 15 -21.51 0.23 27.59
C VAL A 15 -21.87 1.47 26.76
N LYS A 16 -21.78 2.63 27.41
CA LYS A 16 -21.90 3.95 26.79
C LYS A 16 -20.93 4.03 25.60
N LYS A 17 -21.44 4.35 24.40
CA LYS A 17 -20.65 4.77 23.22
C LYS A 17 -19.82 6.00 23.58
N LYS A 18 -18.62 5.77 24.14
CA LYS A 18 -17.50 6.69 23.96
C LYS A 18 -16.99 6.44 22.55
N THR A 19 -16.67 7.50 21.82
CA THR A 19 -15.86 7.49 20.60
C THR A 19 -14.53 6.79 20.89
N ALA A 20 -14.55 5.46 20.89
CA ALA A 20 -13.36 4.65 21.00
C ALA A 20 -12.74 4.64 19.61
N VAL A 21 -11.63 5.37 19.47
CA VAL A 21 -10.71 5.15 18.37
C VAL A 21 -10.45 3.65 18.33
N SER A 22 -10.82 3.00 17.23
CA SER A 22 -10.65 1.56 17.09
C SER A 22 -9.17 1.22 17.34
N ARG A 23 -8.99 0.36 18.34
CA ARG A 23 -7.70 -0.26 18.72
C ARG A 23 -7.61 -1.67 18.15
N SER A 24 -8.45 -1.96 17.17
CA SER A 24 -8.55 -3.26 16.54
C SER A 24 -7.45 -3.37 15.50
N TRP A 25 -6.63 -4.41 15.65
CA TRP A 25 -5.64 -4.82 14.68
C TRP A 25 -5.93 -6.26 14.29
N ILE A 26 -5.48 -6.65 13.11
CA ILE A 26 -5.33 -8.06 12.75
C ILE A 26 -3.86 -8.33 12.46
N LEU A 27 -3.31 -9.34 13.11
CA LEU A 27 -1.99 -9.89 12.83
C LEU A 27 -2.16 -11.12 11.93
N LEU A 28 -1.51 -11.13 10.79
CA LEU A 28 -1.47 -12.25 9.85
C LEU A 28 -0.04 -12.77 9.80
N ASP A 29 0.13 -14.06 10.06
CA ASP A 29 1.43 -14.74 9.94
C ASP A 29 1.72 -15.15 8.49
N HIS A 30 2.92 -15.70 8.25
CA HIS A 30 3.36 -16.21 6.95
C HIS A 30 2.55 -17.42 6.44
N TYR A 31 1.67 -18.01 7.27
CA TYR A 31 0.71 -19.04 6.85
C TYR A 31 -0.68 -18.46 6.56
N GLY A 32 -0.82 -17.13 6.55
CA GLY A 32 -2.11 -16.46 6.33
C GLY A 32 -3.09 -16.64 7.50
N LYS A 33 -2.64 -17.09 8.68
CA LYS A 33 -3.51 -17.23 9.84
C LYS A 33 -3.66 -15.88 10.53
N GLY A 34 -4.90 -15.38 10.57
CA GLY A 34 -5.24 -14.11 11.20
C GLY A 34 -5.61 -14.24 12.67
N THR A 35 -4.99 -13.43 13.53
CA THR A 35 -5.39 -13.22 14.92
C THR A 35 -5.82 -11.77 15.11
N VAL A 36 -7.07 -11.54 15.54
CA VAL A 36 -7.54 -10.19 15.86
C VAL A 36 -7.04 -9.80 17.25
N LEU A 37 -6.44 -8.62 17.35
CA LEU A 37 -5.83 -8.06 18.54
C LEU A 37 -6.53 -6.75 18.92
N ASP A 38 -6.96 -6.63 20.17
CA ASP A 38 -7.29 -5.32 20.77
C ASP A 38 -6.04 -4.80 21.47
N ALA A 39 -5.26 -4.00 20.76
CA ALA A 39 -3.93 -3.57 21.18
C ALA A 39 -3.83 -2.04 21.21
N ASP A 40 -3.36 -1.51 22.33
CA ASP A 40 -3.03 -0.09 22.43
C ASP A 40 -1.71 0.23 21.71
N LYS A 41 -1.45 1.54 21.57
CA LYS A 41 -0.23 2.05 20.92
C LYS A 41 1.05 1.42 21.50
N TYR A 42 1.13 1.25 22.81
CA TYR A 42 2.33 0.76 23.47
C TYR A 42 2.50 -0.76 23.32
N ALA A 43 1.39 -1.51 23.25
CA ALA A 43 1.39 -2.92 22.93
C ALA A 43 1.95 -3.18 21.53
N ILE A 44 1.48 -2.43 20.53
CA ILE A 44 2.02 -2.51 19.16
C ILE A 44 3.50 -2.11 19.14
N MET A 45 3.89 -1.01 19.79
CA MET A 45 5.31 -0.60 19.87
C MET A 45 6.23 -1.69 20.42
N ARG A 46 5.79 -2.43 21.45
CA ARG A 46 6.57 -3.53 22.02
C ARG A 46 6.59 -4.76 21.12
N LEU A 47 5.48 -5.07 20.46
CA LEU A 47 5.34 -6.24 19.60
C LEU A 47 6.31 -6.18 18.42
N VAL A 48 6.30 -5.07 17.67
CA VAL A 48 7.09 -4.94 16.43
C VAL A 48 8.35 -4.07 16.58
N GLN A 49 8.66 -3.62 17.81
CA GLN A 49 9.85 -2.79 18.12
C GLN A 49 9.95 -1.51 17.28
N ILE A 50 8.83 -0.80 17.10
CA ILE A 50 8.75 0.45 16.31
C ILE A 50 8.83 1.70 17.19
N HIS A 51 9.46 2.76 16.67
CA HIS A 51 9.54 4.05 17.35
C HIS A 51 8.17 4.76 17.42
N ALA A 52 7.93 5.50 18.51
CA ALA A 52 6.65 6.17 18.75
C ALA A 52 6.27 7.21 17.68
N ARG A 53 7.27 7.75 16.96
CA ARG A 53 7.12 8.71 15.85
C ARG A 53 6.51 8.03 14.63
N ASP A 54 7.07 6.89 14.23
CA ASP A 54 6.65 6.19 13.02
C ASP A 54 5.25 5.60 13.22
N LEU A 55 4.93 5.09 14.42
CA LEU A 55 3.59 4.61 14.73
C LEU A 55 2.51 5.73 14.74
N ARG A 56 2.87 7.00 14.94
CA ARG A 56 1.88 8.11 14.91
C ARG A 56 1.28 8.31 13.54
N ILE A 57 2.00 7.92 12.48
CA ILE A 57 1.53 8.03 11.11
C ILE A 57 0.25 7.20 10.92
N LEU A 58 0.13 6.09 11.65
CA LEU A 58 -1.04 5.21 11.63
C LEU A 58 -2.16 5.63 12.61
N ASP A 59 -2.00 6.74 13.35
CA ASP A 59 -3.00 7.19 14.31
C ASP A 59 -4.28 7.66 13.57
N PRO A 60 -5.49 7.18 13.89
CA PRO A 60 -6.72 7.57 13.20
C PRO A 60 -7.15 8.98 13.56
N LEU A 61 -6.68 9.51 14.70
CA LEU A 61 -6.97 10.86 15.12
C LEU A 61 -6.12 11.91 14.39
N LEU A 62 -5.08 11.46 13.69
CA LEU A 62 -4.14 12.34 13.01
C LEU A 62 -4.23 12.09 11.50
N SER A 63 -4.49 13.15 10.75
CA SER A 63 -4.53 13.09 9.29
C SER A 63 -3.11 13.23 8.73
N TYR A 64 -2.34 12.14 8.74
CA TYR A 64 -1.05 12.09 8.06
C TYR A 64 -1.22 11.82 6.56
N PRO A 65 -0.34 12.38 5.70
CA PRO A 65 -0.30 12.04 4.28
C PRO A 65 0.08 10.57 4.08
N SER A 66 -0.17 10.07 2.87
CA SER A 66 0.29 8.73 2.49
C SER A 66 1.81 8.65 2.62
N THR A 67 2.33 7.55 3.16
CA THR A 67 3.78 7.35 3.28
C THR A 67 4.17 5.88 3.40
N ILE A 68 5.36 5.56 2.90
CA ILE A 68 6.01 4.26 2.96
C ILE A 68 7.34 4.45 3.68
N LEU A 69 7.52 3.78 4.82
CA LEU A 69 8.74 3.93 5.60
C LEU A 69 9.41 2.57 5.83
N GLY A 70 10.57 2.38 5.20
CA GLY A 70 11.53 1.36 5.58
C GLY A 70 12.20 1.70 6.91
N ARG A 71 12.23 0.73 7.83
CA ARG A 71 12.97 0.79 9.09
C ARG A 71 13.73 -0.52 9.29
N GLU A 72 14.48 -0.61 10.39
CA GLU A 72 15.39 -1.75 10.61
C GLU A 72 14.69 -3.12 10.59
N LYS A 73 13.47 -3.22 11.13
CA LYS A 73 12.72 -4.49 11.29
C LYS A 73 11.28 -4.43 10.81
N VAL A 74 10.83 -3.26 10.34
CA VAL A 74 9.43 -3.01 9.99
C VAL A 74 9.35 -2.11 8.76
N ILE A 75 8.32 -2.33 7.96
CA ILE A 75 7.84 -1.37 6.97
C ILE A 75 6.54 -0.79 7.51
N VAL A 76 6.43 0.53 7.54
CA VAL A 76 5.22 1.23 7.98
C VAL A 76 4.53 1.79 6.75
N LEU A 77 3.27 1.43 6.56
CA LEU A 77 2.48 1.83 5.42
C LEU A 77 1.25 2.60 5.88
N ASN A 78 1.15 3.84 5.43
CA ASN A 78 -0.08 4.61 5.47
C ASN A 78 -0.47 4.91 4.03
N LEU A 79 -1.34 4.10 3.44
CA LEU A 79 -1.84 4.28 2.09
C LEU A 79 -3.35 4.49 2.16
N GLU A 80 -3.73 5.73 2.46
CA GLU A 80 -5.12 6.16 2.56
C GLU A 80 -5.94 5.41 3.63
N HIS A 81 -6.78 4.45 3.24
CA HIS A 81 -7.58 3.62 4.16
C HIS A 81 -6.77 2.43 4.69
N ILE A 82 -5.65 2.10 4.02
CA ILE A 82 -4.75 1.01 4.40
C ILE A 82 -3.72 1.54 5.39
N LYS A 83 -3.78 1.04 6.63
CA LYS A 83 -2.80 1.34 7.68
C LYS A 83 -2.17 0.04 8.14
N ALA A 84 -0.93 -0.19 7.75
CA ALA A 84 -0.27 -1.47 7.96
C ALA A 84 1.15 -1.34 8.53
N ILE A 85 1.58 -2.39 9.22
CA ILE A 85 2.97 -2.61 9.62
C ILE A 85 3.36 -4.00 9.12
N ILE A 86 4.36 -4.08 8.27
CA ILE A 86 4.91 -5.34 7.77
C ILE A 86 6.21 -5.63 8.52
N THR A 87 6.38 -6.87 8.95
CA THR A 87 7.64 -7.43 9.45
C THR A 87 8.11 -8.52 8.47
N ALA A 88 9.25 -9.16 8.74
CA ALA A 88 9.75 -10.24 7.89
C ALA A 88 8.85 -11.50 7.87
N ASP A 89 8.01 -11.70 8.89
CA ASP A 89 7.19 -12.93 9.04
C ASP A 89 5.70 -12.67 9.28
N GLU A 90 5.34 -11.43 9.63
CA GLU A 90 3.97 -11.07 10.02
C GLU A 90 3.57 -9.71 9.44
N VAL A 91 2.28 -9.54 9.11
CA VAL A 91 1.69 -8.23 8.74
C VAL A 91 0.57 -7.86 9.69
N LEU A 92 0.58 -6.62 10.16
CA LEU A 92 -0.47 -6.03 10.98
C LEU A 92 -1.27 -5.05 10.15
N LEU A 93 -2.59 -5.23 10.08
CA LEU A 93 -3.51 -4.22 9.55
C LEU A 93 -4.36 -3.65 10.66
N ARG A 94 -4.59 -2.35 10.59
CA ARG A 94 -5.50 -1.65 11.47
C ARG A 94 -6.93 -1.77 10.98
N ASP A 95 -7.88 -1.75 11.91
CA ASP A 95 -9.31 -1.65 11.66
C ASP A 95 -9.84 -2.73 10.70
N PRO A 96 -9.63 -4.03 10.99
CA PRO A 96 -9.94 -5.15 10.10
C PRO A 96 -11.44 -5.36 9.82
N THR A 97 -12.32 -4.59 10.45
CA THR A 97 -13.77 -4.63 10.26
C THR A 97 -14.28 -3.51 9.34
N ASP A 98 -13.39 -2.63 8.87
CA ASP A 98 -13.73 -1.60 7.91
C ASP A 98 -14.03 -2.23 6.55
N ASP A 99 -15.09 -1.77 5.87
CA ASP A 99 -15.56 -2.31 4.59
C ASP A 99 -14.48 -2.26 3.50
N ASP A 100 -13.60 -1.24 3.56
CA ASP A 100 -12.50 -1.10 2.59
C ASP A 100 -11.30 -2.00 2.95
N VAL A 101 -11.17 -2.45 4.21
CA VAL A 101 -10.03 -3.26 4.70
C VAL A 101 -10.32 -4.77 4.67
N VAL A 102 -11.57 -5.17 4.85
CA VAL A 102 -11.99 -6.59 4.84
C VAL A 102 -11.50 -7.34 3.59
N PRO A 103 -11.66 -6.84 2.36
CA PRO A 103 -11.20 -7.54 1.15
C PRO A 103 -9.68 -7.74 1.14
N ILE A 104 -8.93 -6.78 1.70
CA ILE A 104 -7.47 -6.80 1.77
C ILE A 104 -7.00 -7.91 2.71
N VAL A 105 -7.69 -8.06 3.85
CA VAL A 105 -7.42 -9.14 4.80
C VAL A 105 -7.64 -10.50 4.15
N GLU A 106 -8.72 -10.67 3.38
CA GLU A 106 -9.00 -11.91 2.66
C GLU A 106 -7.91 -12.23 1.63
N GLU A 107 -7.46 -11.22 0.89
CA GLU A 107 -6.43 -11.38 -0.13
C GLU A 107 -5.06 -11.72 0.47
N LEU A 108 -4.68 -11.09 1.58
CA LEU A 108 -3.48 -11.43 2.33
C LEU A 108 -3.54 -12.87 2.86
N ARG A 109 -4.69 -13.31 3.40
CA ARG A 109 -4.86 -14.71 3.83
C ARG A 109 -4.70 -15.70 2.69
N ARG A 110 -5.13 -15.32 1.49
CA ARG A 110 -5.09 -16.16 0.30
C ARG A 110 -3.69 -16.26 -0.31
N ARG A 111 -2.91 -15.17 -0.31
CA ARG A 111 -1.63 -15.06 -1.04
C ARG A 111 -0.37 -15.12 -0.20
N LEU A 112 -0.43 -14.84 1.10
CA LEU A 112 0.75 -14.93 1.97
C LEU A 112 1.29 -16.36 2.16
N PRO A 113 0.46 -17.41 2.28
CA PRO A 113 0.96 -18.78 2.42
C PRO A 113 1.75 -19.19 1.18
N LYS A 114 2.99 -19.66 1.36
CA LYS A 114 3.70 -20.33 0.28
C LYS A 114 2.93 -21.60 -0.07
N VAL A 115 2.46 -21.72 -1.31
CA VAL A 115 1.95 -22.99 -1.83
C VAL A 115 3.15 -23.93 -1.88
N SER A 116 3.37 -24.65 -0.78
CA SER A 116 4.42 -25.65 -0.71
C SER A 116 4.03 -26.74 -1.70
N ALA A 117 4.96 -27.08 -2.60
CA ALA A 117 4.90 -28.23 -3.49
C ALA A 117 4.94 -29.56 -2.70
N ALA A 118 4.00 -29.76 -1.78
CA ALA A 118 3.97 -30.87 -0.83
C ALA A 118 2.57 -31.50 -0.66
N GLU A 119 1.66 -31.34 -1.62
CA GLU A 119 0.42 -32.14 -1.73
C GLU A 119 0.14 -32.66 -3.17
N GLN A 120 1.18 -32.91 -3.96
CA GLN A 120 1.10 -33.85 -5.09
C GLN A 120 2.16 -34.93 -4.93
N GLY A 121 1.87 -35.86 -4.03
CA GLY A 121 2.60 -37.10 -3.88
C GLY A 121 1.62 -38.25 -3.70
N GLN A 122 1.15 -38.81 -4.82
CA GLN A 122 1.05 -40.27 -5.05
C GLN A 122 0.45 -40.57 -6.42
N GLY A 123 1.31 -41.08 -7.31
CA GLY A 123 0.96 -41.58 -8.64
C GLY A 123 2.20 -41.69 -9.51
N GLU A 124 3.08 -42.62 -9.17
CA GLU A 124 4.20 -43.02 -10.02
C GLU A 124 3.68 -43.58 -11.36
N GLU A 125 4.21 -43.10 -12.49
CA GLU A 125 4.85 -43.95 -13.51
C GLU A 125 5.50 -43.10 -14.62
N GLU A 126 6.58 -43.65 -15.15
CA GLU A 126 7.66 -43.08 -15.96
C GLU A 126 7.25 -42.38 -17.27
N ALA A 127 7.95 -41.29 -17.64
CA ALA A 127 8.85 -41.26 -18.81
C ALA A 127 9.19 -39.83 -19.27
N CYS A 128 10.40 -39.71 -19.81
CA CYS A 128 10.94 -38.65 -20.67
C CYS A 128 11.61 -37.45 -19.97
N ALA A 129 12.95 -37.53 -19.97
CA ALA A 129 13.83 -36.37 -19.97
C ALA A 129 13.42 -35.39 -21.07
N GLN A 130 13.02 -34.19 -20.66
CA GLN A 130 13.09 -32.98 -21.47
C GLN A 130 13.76 -31.91 -20.62
N ASP A 131 14.82 -31.35 -21.17
CA ASP A 131 15.41 -30.10 -20.74
C ASP A 131 14.28 -29.06 -20.55
N GLY A 132 14.07 -28.67 -19.31
CA GLY A 132 13.13 -27.63 -18.91
C GLY A 132 13.80 -26.75 -17.88
N GLU A 133 14.55 -25.73 -18.34
CA GLU A 133 14.77 -24.51 -17.56
C GLU A 133 13.40 -23.95 -17.18
N GLY A 134 13.05 -23.96 -15.90
CA GLY A 134 11.82 -23.35 -15.41
C GLY A 134 11.37 -23.96 -14.09
N GLY A 135 11.51 -23.22 -12.98
CA GLY A 135 10.83 -23.61 -11.74
C GLY A 135 11.41 -23.12 -10.42
N GLU A 136 12.52 -22.37 -10.39
CA GLU A 136 12.76 -21.45 -9.27
C GLU A 136 12.30 -20.08 -9.75
N GLU A 137 10.98 -19.87 -9.84
CA GLU A 137 10.45 -18.51 -9.98
C GLU A 137 10.98 -17.72 -8.78
N ASN A 138 11.65 -16.60 -9.04
CA ASN A 138 12.17 -15.64 -8.05
C ASN A 138 11.02 -15.20 -7.13
N GLU A 139 10.73 -16.01 -6.12
CA GLU A 139 9.60 -15.79 -5.24
C GLU A 139 9.99 -14.72 -4.23
N PHE A 140 9.36 -13.55 -4.34
CA PHE A 140 9.57 -12.44 -3.42
C PHE A 140 9.51 -12.87 -1.94
N PRO A 141 10.34 -12.26 -1.07
CA PRO A 141 10.24 -12.43 0.38
C PRO A 141 8.85 -12.08 0.92
N PHE A 142 8.51 -12.59 2.11
CA PHE A 142 7.19 -12.38 2.72
C PHE A 142 6.82 -10.90 2.77
N GLU A 143 7.75 -10.04 3.16
CA GLU A 143 7.52 -8.61 3.31
C GLU A 143 7.17 -7.92 1.97
N ILE A 144 7.76 -8.38 0.86
CA ILE A 144 7.50 -7.83 -0.47
C ILE A 144 6.18 -8.37 -1.03
N ARG A 145 5.84 -9.64 -0.78
CA ARG A 145 4.52 -10.18 -1.16
C ARG A 145 3.38 -9.51 -0.38
N ALA A 146 3.59 -9.25 0.90
CA ALA A 146 2.62 -8.48 1.70
C ALA A 146 2.46 -7.08 1.12
N LEU A 147 3.57 -6.41 0.78
CA LEU A 147 3.58 -5.09 0.17
C LEU A 147 2.84 -5.07 -1.19
N GLU A 148 3.10 -6.07 -2.05
CA GLU A 148 2.44 -6.26 -3.34
C GLU A 148 0.91 -6.32 -3.20
N VAL A 149 0.41 -7.15 -2.28
CA VAL A 149 -1.04 -7.27 -2.03
C VAL A 149 -1.65 -5.94 -1.59
N LEU A 150 -0.95 -5.17 -0.76
CA LEU A 150 -1.42 -3.86 -0.32
C LEU A 150 -1.41 -2.83 -1.45
N PHE A 151 -0.41 -2.87 -2.33
CA PHE A 151 -0.35 -2.01 -3.52
C PHE A 151 -1.44 -2.35 -4.53
N GLU A 152 -1.67 -3.63 -4.79
CA GLU A 152 -2.75 -4.07 -5.66
C GLU A 152 -4.12 -3.64 -5.13
N ALA A 153 -4.34 -3.75 -3.82
CA ALA A 153 -5.57 -3.32 -3.17
C ALA A 153 -5.81 -1.82 -3.34
N ILE A 154 -4.81 -0.97 -3.07
CA ILE A 154 -4.97 0.48 -3.19
C ILE A 154 -5.14 0.91 -4.66
N CYS A 155 -4.42 0.30 -5.59
CA CYS A 155 -4.56 0.59 -7.01
C CYS A 155 -5.95 0.20 -7.53
N SER A 156 -6.43 -0.99 -7.15
CA SER A 156 -7.79 -1.45 -7.49
C SER A 156 -8.87 -0.55 -6.90
N PHE A 157 -8.69 -0.10 -5.66
CA PHE A 157 -9.61 0.83 -5.00
C PHE A 157 -9.68 2.18 -5.72
N LEU A 158 -8.53 2.79 -6.04
CA LEU A 158 -8.48 4.08 -6.71
C LEU A 158 -9.04 4.03 -8.13
N ASP A 159 -8.76 2.96 -8.88
CA ASP A 159 -9.33 2.78 -10.21
C ASP A 159 -10.85 2.55 -10.15
N ALA A 160 -11.34 1.75 -9.19
CA ALA A 160 -12.78 1.56 -8.99
C ALA A 160 -13.50 2.88 -8.67
N ARG A 161 -12.92 3.71 -7.79
CA ARG A 161 -13.44 5.05 -7.47
C ARG A 161 -13.44 5.98 -8.67
N THR A 162 -12.42 5.89 -9.51
CA THR A 162 -12.32 6.68 -10.75
C THR A 162 -13.42 6.26 -11.73
N ARG A 163 -13.63 4.95 -11.92
CA ARG A 163 -14.72 4.43 -12.77
C ARG A 163 -16.12 4.79 -12.27
N GLU A 164 -16.35 4.76 -10.95
CA GLU A 164 -17.61 5.20 -10.33
C GLU A 164 -17.90 6.68 -10.64
N LEU A 165 -16.86 7.51 -10.54
CA LEU A 165 -16.94 8.94 -10.83
C LEU A 165 -17.22 9.19 -12.32
N GLU A 166 -16.52 8.52 -13.24
CA GLU A 166 -16.77 8.58 -14.69
C GLU A 166 -18.22 8.21 -15.02
N THR A 167 -18.69 7.07 -14.50
CA THR A 167 -20.06 6.56 -14.70
C THR A 167 -21.12 7.56 -14.21
N SER A 168 -20.79 8.33 -13.18
CA SER A 168 -21.70 9.34 -12.62
C SER A 168 -21.60 10.69 -13.35
N ALA A 169 -20.43 11.03 -13.88
CA ALA A 169 -20.10 12.33 -14.45
C ALA A 169 -20.60 12.49 -15.88
N TYR A 170 -20.33 11.52 -16.77
CA TYR A 170 -20.76 11.64 -18.18
C TYR A 170 -22.27 11.87 -18.33
N PRO A 171 -23.15 11.11 -17.65
CA PRO A 171 -24.59 11.38 -17.74
C PRO A 171 -25.01 12.72 -17.12
N ALA A 172 -24.29 13.19 -16.09
CA ALA A 172 -24.61 14.48 -15.46
C ALA A 172 -24.26 15.66 -16.36
N LEU A 173 -23.17 15.55 -17.11
CA LEU A 173 -22.73 16.56 -18.07
C LEU A 173 -23.66 16.61 -19.27
N ASP A 174 -24.08 15.46 -19.81
CA ASP A 174 -25.08 15.37 -20.89
C ASP A 174 -26.47 15.90 -20.46
N GLU A 175 -26.90 15.62 -19.23
CA GLU A 175 -28.12 16.19 -18.68
C GLU A 175 -28.02 17.72 -18.53
N LEU A 176 -26.82 18.24 -18.26
CA LEU A 176 -26.60 19.66 -18.10
C LEU A 176 -26.53 20.40 -19.45
N THR A 177 -25.91 19.81 -20.47
CA THR A 177 -25.88 20.35 -21.84
C THR A 177 -27.28 20.37 -22.46
N SER A 178 -28.11 19.36 -22.18
CA SER A 178 -29.50 19.32 -22.65
C SER A 178 -30.42 20.27 -21.89
N LYS A 179 -30.23 20.44 -20.58
CA LYS A 179 -31.04 21.33 -19.74
C LYS A 179 -30.20 22.03 -18.67
N ILE A 180 -29.93 23.31 -18.90
CA ILE A 180 -29.30 24.18 -17.92
C ILE A 180 -30.29 24.47 -16.79
N SER A 181 -30.03 23.91 -15.61
CA SER A 181 -30.83 24.11 -14.40
C SER A 181 -29.94 24.16 -13.17
N SER A 182 -30.39 24.84 -12.11
CA SER A 182 -29.64 24.91 -10.84
C SER A 182 -29.32 23.52 -10.28
N ARG A 183 -30.25 22.58 -10.38
CA ARG A 183 -30.06 21.18 -9.97
C ARG A 183 -28.90 20.50 -10.70
N ASN A 184 -28.82 20.68 -12.01
CA ASN A 184 -27.81 20.03 -12.85
C ASN A 184 -26.43 20.68 -12.64
N LEU A 185 -26.39 22.01 -12.50
CA LEU A 185 -25.18 22.74 -12.13
C LEU A 185 -24.65 22.30 -10.76
N ASP A 186 -25.53 22.15 -9.76
CA ASP A 186 -25.15 21.66 -8.43
C ASP A 186 -24.64 20.22 -8.48
N ARG A 187 -25.21 19.37 -9.34
CA ARG A 187 -24.77 17.98 -9.54
C ARG A 187 -23.36 17.95 -10.13
N VAL A 188 -23.10 18.70 -11.20
CA VAL A 188 -21.77 18.78 -11.82
C VAL A 188 -20.75 19.40 -10.88
N ARG A 189 -21.11 20.42 -10.11
CA ARG A 189 -20.24 21.00 -9.08
C ARG A 189 -19.84 19.98 -8.01
N LYS A 190 -20.78 19.16 -7.54
CA LYS A 190 -20.50 18.08 -6.57
C LYS A 190 -19.54 17.05 -7.16
N LEU A 191 -19.73 16.67 -8.42
CA LEU A 191 -18.86 15.75 -9.15
C LEU A 191 -17.45 16.34 -9.32
N LYS A 192 -17.33 17.60 -9.73
CA LYS A 192 -16.05 18.33 -9.82
C LYS A 192 -15.33 18.36 -8.48
N CYS A 193 -16.03 18.67 -7.38
CA CYS A 193 -15.43 18.61 -6.05
C CYS A 193 -14.98 17.19 -5.65
N ALA A 194 -15.75 16.15 -6.01
CA ALA A 194 -15.36 14.76 -5.75
C ALA A 194 -14.13 14.36 -6.56
N MET A 195 -14.10 14.71 -7.85
CA MET A 195 -12.97 14.52 -8.75
C MET A 195 -11.71 15.18 -8.21
N THR A 196 -11.73 16.48 -7.89
CA THR A 196 -10.56 17.18 -7.35
C THR A 196 -10.02 16.50 -6.09
N ARG A 197 -10.90 16.05 -5.20
CA ARG A 197 -10.47 15.30 -4.00
C ARG A 197 -9.81 13.97 -4.35
N LEU A 198 -10.37 13.22 -5.31
CA LEU A 198 -9.80 11.95 -5.75
C LEU A 198 -8.46 12.16 -6.44
N THR A 199 -8.34 13.13 -7.35
CA THR A 199 -7.06 13.49 -8.00
C THR A 199 -5.97 13.79 -6.98
N ILE A 200 -6.27 14.60 -5.95
CA ILE A 200 -5.28 14.90 -4.90
C ILE A 200 -4.88 13.64 -4.12
N ARG A 201 -5.81 12.71 -3.88
CA ARG A 201 -5.52 11.45 -3.17
C ARG A 201 -4.61 10.56 -4.00
N VAL A 202 -4.94 10.34 -5.28
CA VAL A 202 -4.13 9.53 -6.20
C VAL A 202 -2.74 10.14 -6.40
N GLN A 203 -2.66 11.48 -6.56
CA GLN A 203 -1.39 12.18 -6.71
C GLN A 203 -0.46 11.94 -5.53
N LYS A 204 -0.97 12.00 -4.30
CA LYS A 204 -0.13 11.74 -3.10
C LYS A 204 0.47 10.35 -3.08
N ILE A 205 -0.24 9.33 -3.58
CA ILE A 205 0.30 7.97 -3.63
C ILE A 205 1.33 7.85 -4.76
N ARG A 206 1.07 8.49 -5.92
CA ARG A 206 2.05 8.60 -6.99
C ARG A 206 3.35 9.25 -6.51
N ASP A 207 3.24 10.40 -5.85
CA ASP A 207 4.40 11.16 -5.38
C ASP A 207 5.23 10.36 -4.36
N GLU A 208 4.57 9.63 -3.45
CA GLU A 208 5.28 8.77 -2.49
C GLU A 208 5.99 7.59 -3.18
N LEU A 209 5.36 7.00 -4.20
CA LEU A 209 5.95 5.90 -4.96
C LEU A 209 7.10 6.39 -5.86
N GLU A 210 6.98 7.59 -6.45
CA GLU A 210 8.05 8.28 -7.18
C GLU A 210 9.27 8.51 -6.27
N ASN A 211 9.04 9.07 -5.08
CA ASN A 211 10.13 9.30 -4.12
C ASN A 211 10.82 8.02 -3.68
N LEU A 212 10.08 6.91 -3.54
CA LEU A 212 10.65 5.61 -3.19
C LEU A 212 11.47 5.01 -4.34
N LEU A 213 10.98 5.13 -5.58
CA LEU A 213 11.69 4.67 -6.78
C LEU A 213 12.96 5.49 -7.06
N ASP A 214 13.00 6.75 -6.64
CA ASP A 214 14.17 7.63 -6.83
C ASP A 214 15.38 7.28 -5.93
N ASP A 215 15.21 6.47 -4.87
CA ASP A 215 16.26 6.14 -3.89
C ASP A 215 16.38 4.61 -3.64
N ASP A 216 17.41 4.01 -4.24
CA ASP A 216 17.76 2.60 -4.09
C ASP A 216 18.01 2.17 -2.63
N ASP A 217 18.48 3.07 -1.76
CA ASP A 217 18.71 2.75 -0.35
C ASP A 217 17.40 2.62 0.42
N ASP A 218 16.41 3.47 0.12
CA ASP A 218 15.06 3.36 0.68
C ASP A 218 14.36 2.07 0.20
N MET A 219 14.53 1.71 -1.08
CA MET A 219 14.04 0.42 -1.61
C MET A 219 14.74 -0.77 -0.95
N ALA A 220 16.06 -0.72 -0.79
CA ALA A 220 16.81 -1.78 -0.13
C ALA A 220 16.43 -1.93 1.36
N ASP A 221 15.96 -0.85 1.99
CA ASP A 221 15.49 -0.86 3.37
C ASP A 221 14.16 -1.62 3.57
N LEU A 222 13.42 -1.89 2.49
CA LEU A 222 12.22 -2.71 2.49
C LEU A 222 12.53 -4.22 2.58
N TYR A 223 13.74 -4.67 2.27
CA TYR A 223 14.16 -6.07 2.41
C TYR A 223 14.51 -6.42 3.86
N LEU A 224 13.48 -6.64 4.69
CA LEU A 224 13.59 -6.92 6.12
C LEU A 224 14.25 -8.27 6.43
N SER A 225 13.91 -9.32 5.67
CA SER A 225 14.42 -10.69 5.84
C SER A 225 15.95 -10.73 5.73
N ARG A 226 16.52 -9.93 4.81
CA ARG A 226 17.97 -9.75 4.66
C ARG A 226 18.60 -9.06 5.86
N LYS A 227 17.97 -7.99 6.37
CA LYS A 227 18.47 -7.22 7.52
C LYS A 227 18.51 -8.11 8.78
N LEU A 228 17.52 -8.98 8.95
CA LEU A 228 17.53 -9.99 10.01
C LEU A 228 18.65 -11.01 9.81
N ALA A 229 18.83 -11.57 8.60
CA ALA A 229 19.89 -12.54 8.32
C ALA A 229 21.30 -11.99 8.58
N ALA A 230 21.56 -10.74 8.17
CA ALA A 230 22.83 -10.05 8.42
C ALA A 230 23.10 -9.84 9.92
N SER A 231 22.07 -9.54 10.72
CA SER A 231 22.20 -9.37 12.17
C SER A 231 22.38 -10.69 12.95
N SER A 232 21.92 -11.81 12.38
CA SER A 232 21.95 -13.14 13.00
C SER A 232 23.26 -13.90 12.79
N SER A 233 24.13 -13.42 11.89
CA SER A 233 25.45 -13.99 11.65
C SER A 233 26.43 -13.53 12.74
N PRO A 234 26.96 -14.42 13.61
CA PRO A 234 27.99 -14.03 14.56
C PRO A 234 29.29 -13.80 13.80
N THR A 235 29.61 -12.55 13.48
CA THR A 235 30.98 -12.18 13.08
C THR A 235 31.88 -12.23 14.32
N SER A 236 32.32 -13.44 14.65
CA SER A 236 33.52 -13.64 15.45
C SER A 236 34.75 -13.24 14.65
N SER A 237 35.06 -11.95 14.61
CA SER A 237 36.42 -11.40 14.76
C SER A 237 36.43 -9.91 14.41
N SER A 238 36.79 -9.10 15.40
CA SER A 238 37.46 -7.80 15.29
C SER A 238 37.81 -7.34 13.87
N ASP A 239 36.97 -6.48 13.29
CA ASP A 239 37.45 -5.43 12.39
C ASP A 239 36.56 -4.20 12.55
N ALA A 240 37.16 -3.15 13.10
CA ALA A 240 36.54 -1.84 13.21
C ALA A 240 36.44 -1.20 11.81
N PRO A 241 35.37 -0.43 11.49
CA PRO A 241 35.28 0.25 10.21
C PRO A 241 36.31 1.40 10.16
N TYR A 242 37.38 1.21 9.38
CA TYR A 242 38.37 2.24 9.07
C TYR A 242 37.80 3.26 8.07
N TRP A 243 36.97 4.21 8.56
CA TRP A 243 36.58 5.40 7.77
C TRP A 243 37.21 6.71 8.28
N LEU A 244 38.12 6.64 9.24
CA LEU A 244 38.80 7.82 9.78
C LEU A 244 40.30 7.66 9.61
N TYR A 245 40.84 8.23 8.52
CA TYR A 245 41.98 9.15 8.50
C TYR A 245 42.42 9.34 7.04
N GLY A 246 42.06 10.49 6.47
CA GLY A 246 42.70 10.99 5.26
C GLY A 246 44.01 11.69 5.59
N SER A 247 45.11 11.29 4.94
CA SER A 247 46.16 12.17 4.39
C SER A 247 47.35 11.38 3.82
N PRO A 248 48.17 11.99 2.94
CA PRO A 248 48.68 11.35 1.74
C PRO A 248 50.14 10.89 1.85
N ASN A 249 50.49 9.77 1.22
CA ASN A 249 51.82 9.64 0.62
C ASN A 249 51.93 8.53 -0.45
N THR A 250 52.51 8.94 -1.58
CA THR A 250 53.33 8.21 -2.57
C THR A 250 53.23 6.69 -2.69
N GLY A 251 52.77 6.27 -3.87
CA GLY A 251 53.45 5.27 -4.71
C GLY A 251 53.37 3.81 -4.28
N SER A 252 52.55 3.02 -4.97
CA SER A 252 52.97 1.77 -5.63
C SER A 252 51.76 1.08 -6.29
N LYS A 253 51.95 0.70 -7.56
CA LYS A 253 51.04 -0.15 -8.35
C LYS A 253 50.85 -1.50 -7.66
N ARG A 254 49.61 -1.80 -7.25
CA ARG A 254 49.10 -3.18 -7.21
C ARG A 254 47.65 -3.18 -7.71
N HIS A 255 47.45 -3.79 -8.87
CA HIS A 255 46.14 -4.25 -9.29
C HIS A 255 45.62 -5.20 -8.21
N LYS A 256 44.67 -4.73 -7.41
CA LYS A 256 43.78 -5.58 -6.62
C LYS A 256 42.50 -5.62 -7.43
N SER A 257 42.26 -6.74 -8.11
CA SER A 257 40.92 -7.06 -8.58
C SER A 257 40.02 -7.02 -7.36
N SER A 258 39.12 -6.05 -7.35
CA SER A 258 38.00 -5.99 -6.44
C SER A 258 37.21 -7.29 -6.63
N ARG A 259 37.27 -8.17 -5.63
CA ARG A 259 36.14 -9.07 -5.38
C ARG A 259 35.01 -8.13 -4.99
N ALA A 260 34.20 -7.71 -5.97
CA ALA A 260 32.86 -7.25 -5.67
C ALA A 260 32.21 -8.40 -4.88
N SER A 261 31.96 -8.14 -3.60
CA SER A 261 31.40 -9.14 -2.69
C SER A 261 30.07 -9.61 -3.27
N GLY A 262 29.82 -10.91 -3.37
CA GLY A 262 28.56 -11.43 -3.91
C GLY A 262 27.31 -10.86 -3.22
N THR A 263 27.45 -10.33 -2.01
CA THR A 263 26.41 -9.61 -1.25
C THR A 263 26.02 -8.25 -1.85
N THR A 264 26.92 -7.53 -2.53
CA THR A 264 26.55 -6.27 -3.21
C THR A 264 25.82 -6.54 -4.51
N VAL A 265 26.28 -7.55 -5.27
CA VAL A 265 25.63 -7.97 -6.52
C VAL A 265 24.21 -8.49 -6.25
N GLN A 266 24.03 -9.31 -5.21
CA GLN A 266 22.69 -9.76 -4.82
C GLN A 266 21.82 -8.63 -4.25
N ARG A 267 22.43 -7.56 -3.69
CA ARG A 267 21.67 -6.39 -3.26
C ARG A 267 21.10 -5.62 -4.44
N GLU A 268 21.93 -5.39 -5.45
CA GLU A 268 21.55 -4.69 -6.68
C GLU A 268 20.46 -5.47 -7.43
N ASN A 269 20.59 -6.80 -7.58
CA ASN A 269 19.56 -7.62 -8.24
C ASN A 269 18.21 -7.58 -7.52
N ASP A 270 18.18 -7.70 -6.19
CA ASP A 270 16.93 -7.67 -5.43
C ASP A 270 16.25 -6.28 -5.56
N VAL A 271 17.03 -5.20 -5.54
CA VAL A 271 16.49 -3.84 -5.72
C VAL A 271 15.90 -3.69 -7.13
N GLU A 272 16.57 -4.17 -8.16
CA GLU A 272 16.08 -4.15 -9.54
C GLU A 272 14.76 -4.95 -9.69
N GLU A 273 14.65 -6.11 -9.04
CA GLU A 273 13.40 -6.90 -9.04
C GLU A 273 12.25 -6.16 -8.35
N LEU A 274 12.51 -5.49 -7.22
CA LEU A 274 11.51 -4.68 -6.53
C LEU A 274 11.15 -3.43 -7.34
N GLU A 275 12.12 -2.78 -7.96
CA GLU A 275 11.91 -1.63 -8.82
C GLU A 275 10.93 -1.97 -9.95
N MET A 276 11.16 -3.07 -10.68
CA MET A 276 10.23 -3.54 -11.72
C MET A 276 8.79 -3.75 -11.20
N LEU A 277 8.64 -4.31 -9.98
CA LEU A 277 7.33 -4.49 -9.35
C LEU A 277 6.66 -3.14 -9.03
N LEU A 278 7.40 -2.23 -8.42
CA LEU A 278 6.91 -0.92 -8.01
C LEU A 278 6.61 -0.02 -9.21
N GLU A 279 7.42 -0.07 -10.27
CA GLU A 279 7.17 0.61 -11.54
C GLU A 279 5.85 0.18 -12.17
N ALA A 280 5.50 -1.10 -12.13
CA ALA A 280 4.22 -1.58 -12.65
C ALA A 280 3.03 -0.92 -11.92
N TYR A 281 3.10 -0.80 -10.60
CA TYR A 281 2.08 -0.09 -9.81
C TYR A 281 2.12 1.42 -10.04
N PHE A 282 3.30 2.01 -10.22
CA PHE A 282 3.45 3.42 -10.57
C PHE A 282 2.73 3.75 -11.88
N MET A 283 2.94 2.93 -12.91
CA MET A 283 2.26 3.06 -14.20
C MET A 283 0.73 2.91 -14.07
N GLN A 284 0.25 2.02 -13.20
CA GLN A 284 -1.18 1.87 -12.95
C GLN A 284 -1.79 3.11 -12.26
N ILE A 285 -1.09 3.68 -11.27
CA ILE A 285 -1.50 4.90 -10.57
C ILE A 285 -1.49 6.10 -11.54
N ASP A 286 -0.44 6.22 -12.36
CA ASP A 286 -0.33 7.27 -13.38
C ASP A 286 -1.46 7.15 -14.43
N GLY A 287 -1.74 5.92 -14.87
CA GLY A 287 -2.91 5.63 -15.71
C GLY A 287 -4.23 6.09 -15.08
N THR A 288 -4.38 5.94 -13.76
CA THR A 288 -5.56 6.41 -13.02
C THR A 288 -5.63 7.94 -12.97
N LEU A 289 -4.49 8.63 -12.78
CA LEU A 289 -4.43 10.10 -12.86
C LEU A 289 -4.77 10.62 -14.25
N ASN A 290 -4.28 9.96 -15.29
CA ASN A 290 -4.58 10.34 -16.67
C ASN A 290 -6.08 10.27 -16.97
N LYS A 291 -6.76 9.20 -16.52
CA LYS A 291 -8.24 9.12 -16.61
C LYS A 291 -8.93 10.28 -15.90
N LEU A 292 -8.51 10.60 -14.67
CA LEU A 292 -9.05 11.73 -13.91
C LEU A 292 -8.77 13.09 -14.58
N ALA A 293 -7.61 13.25 -15.21
CA ALA A 293 -7.25 14.44 -15.95
C ALA A 293 -8.14 14.63 -17.19
N THR A 294 -8.37 13.56 -17.96
CA THR A 294 -9.31 13.58 -19.09
C THR A 294 -10.74 13.90 -18.65
N LEU A 295 -11.21 13.29 -17.55
CA LEU A 295 -12.54 13.60 -17.02
C LEU A 295 -12.65 15.06 -16.56
N ARG A 296 -11.58 15.59 -15.98
CA ARG A 296 -11.51 17.00 -15.57
C ARG A 296 -11.61 17.95 -16.74
N GLU A 297 -10.82 17.72 -17.78
CA GLU A 297 -10.85 18.50 -19.01
C GLU A 297 -12.26 18.51 -19.60
N TYR A 298 -12.92 17.35 -19.67
CA TYR A 298 -14.29 17.25 -20.18
C TYR A 298 -15.33 18.02 -19.33
N ILE A 299 -15.18 18.02 -18.00
CA ILE A 299 -16.02 18.84 -17.11
C ILE A 299 -15.77 20.32 -17.34
N ASP A 300 -14.51 20.74 -17.41
CA ASP A 300 -14.10 22.13 -17.59
C ASP A 300 -14.60 22.66 -18.96
N ASP A 301 -14.44 21.89 -20.03
CA ASP A 301 -14.97 22.21 -21.38
C ASP A 301 -16.49 22.36 -21.39
N THR A 302 -17.19 21.48 -20.67
CA THR A 302 -18.66 21.54 -20.58
C THR A 302 -19.11 22.77 -19.81
N GLU A 303 -18.42 23.13 -18.72
CA GLU A 303 -18.68 24.36 -17.96
C GLU A 303 -18.47 25.61 -18.81
N ASP A 304 -17.39 25.66 -19.60
CA ASP A 304 -17.11 26.76 -20.51
C ASP A 304 -18.17 26.89 -21.62
N TYR A 305 -18.60 25.76 -22.21
CA TYR A 305 -19.70 25.75 -23.17
C TYR A 305 -21.00 26.34 -22.56
N ILE A 306 -21.35 25.94 -21.35
CA ILE A 306 -22.56 26.41 -20.67
C ILE A 306 -22.47 27.90 -20.34
N ASN A 307 -21.30 28.37 -19.90
CA ASN A 307 -21.07 29.79 -19.65
C ASN A 307 -21.32 30.62 -20.90
N ILE A 308 -20.82 30.17 -22.06
CA ILE A 308 -21.06 30.82 -23.36
C ILE A 308 -22.57 30.84 -23.71
N GLN A 309 -23.29 29.72 -23.49
CA GLN A 309 -24.74 29.66 -23.74
C GLN A 309 -25.54 30.61 -22.87
N LEU A 310 -25.21 30.69 -21.57
CA LEU A 310 -25.86 31.58 -20.62
C LEU A 310 -25.62 33.05 -20.97
N ASP A 311 -24.40 33.40 -21.36
CA ASP A 311 -24.07 34.75 -21.79
C ASP A 311 -24.80 35.15 -23.07
N ASN A 312 -24.93 34.24 -24.04
CA ASN A 312 -25.70 34.50 -25.26
C ASN A 312 -27.18 34.77 -24.95
N HIS A 313 -27.81 33.95 -24.11
CA HIS A 313 -29.21 34.15 -23.71
C HIS A 313 -29.38 35.47 -22.94
N ARG A 314 -28.43 35.83 -22.08
CA ARG A 314 -28.42 37.12 -21.38
C ARG A 314 -28.29 38.30 -22.34
N ASN A 315 -27.42 38.21 -23.33
CA ASN A 315 -27.25 39.26 -24.34
C ASN A 315 -28.51 39.45 -25.20
N GLN A 316 -29.21 38.36 -25.54
CA GLN A 316 -30.50 38.43 -26.25
C GLN A 316 -31.58 39.13 -25.41
N LEU A 317 -31.62 38.90 -24.09
CA LEU A 317 -32.55 39.57 -23.17
C LEU A 317 -32.25 41.07 -22.99
N ILE A 318 -30.99 41.49 -23.17
CA ILE A 318 -30.57 42.91 -23.04
C ILE A 318 -30.81 43.70 -24.34
N GLN A 319 -30.85 43.03 -25.50
CA GLN A 319 -31.09 43.67 -26.80
C GLN A 319 -32.58 43.96 -27.10
N VAL A 320 -33.49 43.56 -26.20
CA VAL A 320 -34.94 43.85 -26.25
C VAL A 320 -35.27 44.94 -25.23
#